data_AF-A0A1B8CLR8-F1
#
_entry.id   AF-A0A1B8CLR8-F1
#
_cell.length_a   1.000
_cell.length_b   1.000
_cell.length_c   1.000
_cell.angle_alpha   90.00
_cell.angle_beta   90.00
_cell.angle_gamma   90.00
#
_symmetry.space_group_name_H-M   'P 1'
#
loop_
_entity.id
_entity.type
_entity.pdbx_description
1 polymer ?
#
loop_
_entity_poly.entity_id
_entity_poly.type
_entity_poly.pdbx_seq_one_letter_code
_entity_poly.pdbx_strand_id
1 'polypeptide(L)'
;MTPQASLLCSCGEKLREGTALSQHLIDSPKHKKPPVNGKAVSKSIDSKSKPVTMKTKPESSAQAKKMSTSQVASPTPPVAEAAKAPLVCCTAKGKGKEPEPIVTTMEQTPSENLEQINAKVKEAQSVHDRLRAKLSELLEFEITRELKAAIKKELKPVLKRDLEDDIKAEFGGDLKKLKSEMMSDLISEIKSDFKKAVKEEIKNEFRMTVAYQLSSKKEMNTEPMDDLKSELKAELKNELMEEFKNSKKSRSSKKSIEEPKRGREIFSEKAALTEDDLDLIGDPNPDWIRL
;
A
#
# COMPACT_ATOMS: atom_id res chain seq x y z
N MET A 1 -19.44 15.41 33.97
CA MET A 1 -19.18 16.40 32.90
C MET A 1 -18.63 15.64 31.71
N THR A 2 -19.34 15.66 30.58
CA THR A 2 -18.90 15.02 29.34
C THR A 2 -17.82 15.88 28.68
N PRO A 3 -16.72 15.29 28.17
CA PRO A 3 -15.69 16.06 27.47
C PRO A 3 -16.24 16.56 26.13
N GLN A 4 -16.21 17.88 25.92
CA GLN A 4 -16.48 18.49 24.61
C GLN A 4 -15.37 18.09 23.65
N ALA A 5 -15.72 17.33 22.61
CA ALA A 5 -14.81 17.03 21.50
C ALA A 5 -14.65 18.30 20.65
N SER A 6 -13.49 18.96 20.72
CA SER A 6 -13.16 20.07 19.84
C SER A 6 -12.85 19.53 18.44
N LEU A 7 -13.58 19.98 17.43
CA LEU A 7 -13.28 19.69 16.03
C LEU A 7 -11.98 20.40 15.63
N LEU A 8 -10.99 19.63 15.18
CA LEU A 8 -9.73 20.15 14.65
C LEU A 8 -9.79 20.15 13.12
N CYS A 9 -9.30 21.22 12.52
CA CYS A 9 -9.10 21.29 11.07
C CYS A 9 -7.95 20.36 10.66
N SER A 10 -7.89 19.97 9.37
CA SER A 10 -6.76 19.20 8.82
C SER A 10 -5.42 19.94 8.85
N CYS A 11 -5.41 21.23 9.19
CA CYS A 11 -4.21 22.01 9.52
C CYS A 11 -3.78 21.91 10.99
N GLY A 12 -4.53 21.24 11.86
CA GLY A 12 -4.25 21.10 13.29
C GLY A 12 -4.80 22.23 14.17
N GLU A 13 -5.45 23.25 13.61
CA GLU A 13 -6.04 24.35 14.38
C GLU A 13 -7.46 23.99 14.89
N LYS A 14 -7.76 24.47 16.12
CA LYS A 14 -9.07 24.31 16.75
C LYS A 14 -10.10 25.17 16.01
N LEU A 15 -11.10 24.53 15.42
CA LEU A 15 -12.19 25.23 14.77
C LEU A 15 -13.04 25.93 15.84
N ARG A 16 -13.02 27.26 15.85
CA ARG A 16 -13.97 28.04 16.64
C ARG A 16 -15.31 28.05 15.92
N GLU A 17 -16.37 27.63 16.60
CA GLU A 17 -17.73 27.66 16.06
C GLU A 17 -18.15 29.11 15.78
N GLY A 18 -18.68 29.37 14.58
CA GLY A 18 -19.17 30.68 14.14
C GLY A 18 -18.56 31.16 12.82
N THR A 19 -18.81 32.42 12.47
CA THR A 19 -18.39 33.11 11.22
C THR A 19 -16.88 33.02 10.94
N ALA A 20 -16.06 32.70 11.94
CA ALA A 20 -14.64 32.45 11.82
C ALA A 20 -14.28 31.21 10.97
N LEU A 21 -15.15 30.19 10.90
CA LEU A 21 -14.92 28.98 10.10
C LEU A 21 -14.91 29.29 8.60
N SER A 22 -15.89 30.09 8.13
CA SER A 22 -15.97 30.47 6.73
C SER A 22 -14.77 31.32 6.30
N GLN A 23 -14.31 32.22 7.19
CA GLN A 23 -13.14 33.06 6.91
C GLN A 23 -11.85 32.22 6.83
N HIS A 24 -11.70 31.24 7.73
CA HIS A 24 -10.53 30.35 7.73
C HIS A 24 -10.45 29.46 6.49
N LEU A 25 -11.58 29.00 5.95
CA LEU A 25 -11.62 28.25 4.69
C LEU A 25 -11.25 29.09 3.45
N ILE A 26 -11.50 30.41 3.50
CA ILE A 26 -11.19 31.34 2.40
C ILE A 26 -9.69 31.69 2.40
N ASP A 27 -9.11 31.90 3.58
CA ASP A 27 -7.73 32.42 3.71
C ASP A 27 -6.65 31.32 3.79
N SER A 28 -7.03 30.06 4.00
CA SER A 28 -6.07 28.96 4.12
C SER A 28 -5.43 28.59 2.77
N PRO A 29 -4.09 28.68 2.61
CA PRO A 29 -3.38 28.44 1.36
C PRO A 29 -3.62 27.04 0.76
N LYS A 30 -3.98 26.06 1.59
CA LYS A 30 -4.24 24.67 1.20
C LYS A 30 -5.56 24.46 0.44
N HIS A 31 -6.45 25.46 0.43
CA HIS A 31 -7.75 25.38 -0.26
C HIS A 31 -7.86 26.26 -1.52
N LYS A 32 -6.81 27.03 -1.85
CA LYS A 32 -6.73 27.77 -3.12
C LYS A 32 -6.41 26.82 -4.29
N LYS A 33 -7.39 26.04 -4.73
CA LYS A 33 -7.37 25.50 -6.09
C LYS A 33 -7.78 26.63 -7.06
N PRO A 34 -7.06 26.88 -8.16
CA PRO A 34 -7.48 27.87 -9.14
C PRO A 34 -8.84 27.48 -9.74
N PRO A 35 -9.71 28.45 -10.06
CA PRO A 35 -11.00 28.18 -10.67
C PRO A 35 -10.78 27.53 -12.04
N VAL A 36 -11.18 26.27 -12.17
CA VAL A 36 -11.27 25.59 -13.45
C VAL A 36 -12.41 26.24 -14.23
N ASN A 37 -12.07 27.05 -15.23
CA ASN A 37 -13.01 27.63 -16.19
C ASN A 37 -13.65 26.51 -17.02
N GLY A 38 -14.74 25.94 -16.52
CA GLY A 38 -15.63 25.05 -17.25
C GLY A 38 -16.89 25.80 -17.67
N LYS A 39 -17.15 25.87 -18.98
CA LYS A 39 -18.35 26.46 -19.58
C LYS A 39 -19.62 25.87 -18.97
N ALA A 40 -20.50 26.76 -18.49
CA ALA A 40 -21.82 26.45 -18.00
C ALA A 40 -22.72 25.92 -19.14
N VAL A 41 -23.25 24.71 -18.96
CA VAL A 41 -24.50 24.27 -19.58
C VAL A 41 -25.43 23.93 -18.43
N SER A 42 -26.42 24.79 -18.22
CA SER A 42 -27.47 24.63 -17.22
C SER A 42 -28.51 23.62 -17.71
N LYS A 43 -28.72 22.55 -16.93
CA LYS A 43 -30.00 21.84 -16.88
C LYS A 43 -30.40 21.67 -15.43
N SER A 44 -31.51 22.30 -15.07
CA SER A 44 -32.19 22.15 -13.79
C SER A 44 -32.84 20.78 -13.72
N ILE A 45 -32.51 19.99 -12.70
CA ILE A 45 -33.33 18.86 -12.27
C ILE A 45 -33.61 19.07 -10.80
N ASP A 46 -34.86 19.43 -10.52
CA ASP A 46 -35.45 19.39 -9.20
C ASP A 46 -35.50 17.93 -8.72
N SER A 47 -34.92 17.67 -7.55
CA SER A 47 -35.05 16.37 -6.88
C SER A 47 -35.06 16.58 -5.37
N LYS A 48 -36.28 16.76 -4.85
CA LYS A 48 -36.62 16.54 -3.43
C LYS A 48 -36.19 15.12 -3.04
N SER A 49 -35.11 14.98 -2.28
CA SER A 49 -34.82 13.76 -1.54
C SER A 49 -34.88 14.05 -0.03
N LYS A 50 -35.62 13.19 0.67
CA LYS A 50 -35.80 13.19 2.12
C LYS A 50 -34.50 12.71 2.80
N PRO A 51 -34.15 13.24 3.99
CA PRO A 51 -32.98 12.77 4.72
C PRO A 51 -33.24 11.39 5.35
N VAL A 52 -32.37 10.43 5.06
CA VAL A 52 -32.31 9.13 5.74
C VAL A 52 -31.56 9.29 7.05
N THR A 53 -32.25 9.03 8.16
CA THR A 53 -31.71 9.07 9.51
C THR A 53 -30.92 7.78 9.77
N MET A 54 -29.59 7.85 9.76
CA MET A 54 -28.73 6.75 10.19
C MET A 54 -28.65 6.73 11.72
N LYS A 55 -29.30 5.75 12.35
CA LYS A 55 -29.08 5.40 13.76
C LYS A 55 -27.85 4.50 13.85
N THR A 56 -26.72 5.03 14.29
CA THR A 56 -25.59 4.22 14.75
C THR A 56 -25.77 3.87 16.23
N LYS A 57 -25.78 2.56 16.51
CA LYS A 57 -25.84 1.96 17.84
C LYS A 57 -24.39 1.63 18.25
N PRO A 58 -23.91 2.01 19.44
CA PRO A 58 -22.60 1.57 19.91
C PRO A 58 -22.76 0.23 20.63
N GLU A 59 -22.16 -0.82 20.09
CA GLU A 59 -21.96 -2.07 20.81
C GLU A 59 -20.56 -2.09 21.42
N SER A 60 -20.56 -2.12 22.74
CA SER A 60 -19.44 -2.45 23.59
C SER A 60 -18.97 -3.88 23.35
N SER A 61 -17.67 -4.14 23.35
CA SER A 61 -17.15 -5.34 24.01
C SER A 61 -15.66 -5.20 24.24
N ALA A 62 -15.29 -5.31 25.51
CA ALA A 62 -13.94 -5.39 26.02
C ALA A 62 -13.27 -6.70 25.62
N GLN A 63 -11.97 -6.66 25.32
CA GLN A 63 -11.05 -7.72 25.73
C GLN A 63 -9.62 -7.17 25.76
N ALA A 64 -9.24 -6.64 26.91
CA ALA A 64 -7.85 -6.39 27.26
C ALA A 64 -7.14 -7.75 27.42
N LYS A 65 -6.38 -8.15 26.41
CA LYS A 65 -5.53 -9.33 26.48
C LYS A 65 -4.20 -8.91 27.13
N LYS A 66 -4.02 -9.35 28.38
CA LYS A 66 -2.78 -9.21 29.15
C LYS A 66 -1.63 -9.83 28.35
N MET A 67 -0.68 -9.02 27.89
CA MET A 67 0.60 -9.54 27.41
C MET A 67 1.52 -9.75 28.60
N SER A 68 1.97 -10.99 28.73
CA SER A 68 2.90 -11.45 29.76
C SER A 68 4.27 -10.83 29.50
N THR A 69 4.72 -10.03 30.45
CA THR A 69 6.09 -9.51 30.55
C THR A 69 7.05 -10.69 30.74
N SER A 70 7.73 -11.09 29.68
CA SER A 70 8.84 -12.04 29.78
C SER A 70 10.05 -11.31 30.33
N GLN A 71 10.47 -11.71 31.53
CA GLN A 71 11.70 -11.25 32.15
C GLN A 71 12.89 -11.76 31.33
N VAL A 72 13.61 -10.83 30.69
CA VAL A 72 14.93 -11.10 30.12
C VAL A 72 15.92 -11.07 31.28
N ALA A 73 16.39 -12.25 31.68
CA ALA A 73 17.49 -12.39 32.62
C ALA A 73 18.78 -11.88 31.97
N SER A 74 19.32 -10.79 32.48
CA SER A 74 20.65 -10.29 32.13
C SER A 74 21.72 -11.30 32.59
N PRO A 75 22.64 -11.75 31.73
CA PRO A 75 23.75 -12.56 32.18
C PRO A 75 24.75 -11.69 32.95
N THR A 76 25.02 -12.10 34.18
CA THR A 76 26.12 -11.58 35.00
C THR A 76 27.45 -11.89 34.31
N PRO A 77 28.36 -10.92 34.10
CA PRO A 77 29.68 -11.22 33.59
C PRO A 77 30.49 -12.01 34.63
N PRO A 78 31.30 -13.01 34.21
CA PRO A 78 32.14 -13.75 35.12
C PRO A 78 33.22 -12.84 35.70
N VAL A 79 33.32 -12.86 37.03
CA VAL A 79 34.41 -12.26 37.80
C VAL A 79 35.71 -12.89 37.32
N ALA A 80 36.52 -12.11 36.60
CA ALA A 80 37.85 -12.52 36.19
C ALA A 80 38.74 -12.67 37.43
N GLU A 81 39.13 -13.91 37.67
CA GLU A 81 40.08 -14.36 38.67
C GLU A 81 41.43 -13.64 38.47
N ALA A 82 41.82 -12.85 39.47
CA ALA A 82 43.08 -12.13 39.47
C ALA A 82 44.27 -13.11 39.51
N ALA A 83 44.86 -13.35 38.33
CA ALA A 83 46.12 -14.06 38.21
C ALA A 83 47.22 -13.28 38.93
N LYS A 84 47.70 -13.84 40.05
CA LYS A 84 48.91 -13.41 40.75
C LYS A 84 50.11 -13.54 39.79
N ALA A 85 50.56 -12.41 39.24
CA ALA A 85 51.85 -12.35 38.56
C ALA A 85 52.99 -12.51 39.60
N PRO A 86 54.02 -13.33 39.35
CA PRO A 86 55.18 -13.43 40.22
C PRO A 86 56.04 -12.16 40.09
N LEU A 87 56.29 -11.51 41.22
CA LEU A 87 57.34 -10.49 41.35
C LEU A 87 58.70 -11.17 41.10
N VAL A 88 59.29 -10.95 39.93
CA VAL A 88 60.65 -11.36 39.63
C VAL A 88 61.60 -10.32 40.23
N CYS A 89 62.16 -10.61 41.41
CA CYS A 89 63.30 -9.88 41.94
C CYS A 89 64.56 -10.24 41.14
N CYS A 90 64.97 -9.38 40.21
CA CYS A 90 66.29 -9.44 39.60
C CYS A 90 67.33 -8.78 40.51
N THR A 91 68.08 -9.58 41.28
CA THR A 91 69.34 -9.13 41.90
C THR A 91 70.49 -9.33 40.93
N ALA A 92 70.82 -8.29 40.15
CA ALA A 92 72.02 -8.30 39.33
C ALA A 92 73.23 -7.82 40.15
N LYS A 93 74.05 -8.77 40.62
CA LYS A 93 75.43 -8.52 41.07
C LYS A 93 76.33 -8.39 39.83
N GLY A 94 76.60 -7.16 39.40
CA GLY A 94 77.54 -6.85 38.33
C GLY A 94 78.80 -6.18 38.89
N LYS A 95 79.94 -6.86 38.73
CA LYS A 95 81.27 -6.46 39.18
C LYS A 95 81.73 -5.15 38.54
N GLY A 96 82.53 -4.40 39.32
CA GLY A 96 83.12 -3.12 38.95
C GLY A 96 83.84 -3.13 37.60
N LYS A 97 83.50 -2.11 36.81
CA LYS A 97 84.34 -1.55 35.76
C LYS A 97 84.52 -0.07 36.03
N GLU A 98 85.75 0.33 35.79
CA GLU A 98 86.43 1.61 36.01
C GLU A 98 85.68 2.80 35.36
N PRO A 99 85.66 3.99 35.99
CA PRO A 99 84.89 5.13 35.53
C PRO A 99 85.55 5.79 34.30
N GLU A 100 84.97 5.55 33.13
CA GLU A 100 85.21 6.30 31.90
C GLU A 100 84.62 7.73 31.97
N PRO A 101 85.11 8.67 31.15
CA PRO A 101 85.01 10.11 31.40
C PRO A 101 83.56 10.61 31.40
N ILE A 102 83.25 11.40 32.42
CA ILE A 102 81.98 12.07 32.66
C ILE A 102 81.66 12.94 31.44
N VAL A 103 80.85 12.41 30.52
CA VAL A 103 80.18 13.20 29.50
C VAL A 103 79.21 14.11 30.25
N THR A 104 79.54 15.40 30.27
CA THR A 104 78.76 16.48 30.86
C THR A 104 77.35 16.42 30.31
N THR A 105 76.46 15.75 31.05
CA THR A 105 75.04 15.72 30.78
C THR A 105 74.57 17.13 31.06
N MET A 106 74.36 17.94 30.02
CA MET A 106 73.85 19.30 30.18
C MET A 106 72.55 19.21 30.97
N GLU A 107 72.50 19.87 32.12
CA GLU A 107 71.30 19.96 32.96
C GLU A 107 70.17 20.52 32.10
N GLN A 108 69.25 19.64 31.72
CA GLN A 108 68.02 20.02 31.05
C GLN A 108 67.23 20.87 32.02
N THR A 109 66.90 22.10 31.61
CA THR A 109 66.21 23.02 32.50
C THR A 109 64.80 22.48 32.79
N PRO A 110 64.24 22.69 34.00
CA PRO A 110 62.89 22.23 34.33
C PRO A 110 61.81 22.67 33.33
N SER A 111 62.04 23.79 32.61
CA SER A 111 61.16 24.30 31.56
C SER A 111 61.10 23.39 30.33
N GLU A 112 62.26 22.89 29.85
CA GLU A 112 62.34 22.01 28.67
C GLU A 112 61.65 20.67 28.93
N ASN A 113 61.79 20.13 30.14
CA ASN A 113 61.11 18.90 30.56
C ASN A 113 59.60 19.07 30.57
N LEU A 114 59.09 20.21 31.03
CA LEU A 114 57.65 20.50 31.05
C LEU A 114 57.09 20.62 29.62
N GLU A 115 57.81 21.28 28.71
CA GLU A 115 57.43 21.36 27.29
C GLU A 115 57.39 19.98 26.63
N GLN A 116 58.39 19.12 26.90
CA GLN A 116 58.43 17.77 26.36
C GLN A 116 57.25 16.91 26.88
N ILE A 117 56.90 17.03 28.16
CA ILE A 117 55.75 16.33 28.75
C ILE A 117 54.45 16.82 28.10
N ASN A 118 54.28 18.15 27.95
CA ASN A 118 53.10 18.71 27.32
C ASN A 118 52.96 18.28 25.85
N ALA A 119 54.06 18.19 25.11
CA ALA A 119 54.07 17.67 23.75
C ALA A 119 53.60 16.21 23.70
N LYS A 120 54.13 15.34 24.58
CA LYS A 120 53.72 13.93 24.67
C LYS A 120 52.25 13.77 25.07
N VAL A 121 51.74 14.61 25.98
CA VAL A 121 50.32 14.62 26.36
C VAL A 121 49.43 15.03 25.19
N LYS A 122 49.82 16.07 24.44
CA LYS A 122 49.09 16.49 23.22
C LYS A 122 49.10 15.39 22.15
N GLU A 123 50.23 14.72 21.96
CA GLU A 123 50.35 13.60 21.03
C GLU A 123 49.44 12.45 21.45
N ALA A 124 49.50 12.02 22.72
CA ALA A 124 48.64 10.96 23.26
C ALA A 124 47.15 11.30 23.13
N GLN A 125 46.76 12.55 23.40
CA GLN A 125 45.39 13.02 23.22
C GLN A 125 44.98 12.95 21.74
N SER A 126 45.83 13.38 20.82
CA SER A 126 45.54 13.31 19.38
C SER A 126 45.37 11.87 18.87
N VAL A 127 46.17 10.93 19.40
CA VAL A 127 46.05 9.51 19.08
C VAL A 127 44.73 8.95 19.62
N HIS A 128 44.39 9.29 20.86
CA HIS A 128 43.13 8.89 21.47
C HIS A 128 41.92 9.40 20.68
N ASP A 129 41.93 10.67 20.28
CA ASP A 129 40.83 11.27 19.51
C ASP A 129 40.72 10.65 18.11
N ARG A 130 41.84 10.34 17.47
CA ARG A 130 41.86 9.62 16.19
C ARG A 130 41.33 8.19 16.31
N LEU A 131 41.69 7.47 17.37
CA LEU A 131 41.18 6.12 17.63
C LEU A 131 39.68 6.14 17.91
N ARG A 132 39.21 7.10 18.71
CA ARG A 132 37.79 7.31 18.98
C ARG A 132 37.02 7.56 17.68
N ALA A 133 37.50 8.48 16.84
CA ALA A 133 36.85 8.79 15.57
C ALA A 133 36.75 7.56 14.65
N LYS A 134 37.84 6.80 14.50
CA LYS A 134 37.86 5.58 13.69
C LYS A 134 36.94 4.49 14.24
N LEU A 135 36.90 4.33 15.55
CA LEU A 135 36.02 3.33 16.17
C LEU A 135 34.55 3.70 15.99
N SER A 136 34.20 4.98 16.15
CA SER A 136 32.86 5.47 15.88
C SER A 136 32.45 5.23 14.42
N GLU A 137 33.31 5.57 13.46
CA GLU A 137 33.05 5.37 12.04
C GLU A 137 32.83 3.88 11.69
N LEU A 138 33.69 2.99 12.21
CA LEU A 138 33.55 1.54 11.97
C LEU A 138 32.27 0.98 12.59
N LEU A 139 31.93 1.40 13.82
CA LEU A 139 30.72 0.95 14.48
C LEU A 139 29.46 1.45 13.76
N GLU A 140 29.43 2.72 13.37
CA GLU A 140 28.31 3.28 12.61
C GLU A 140 28.14 2.57 11.26
N PHE A 141 29.24 2.32 10.55
CA PHE A 141 29.21 1.61 9.28
C PHE A 141 28.68 0.18 9.45
N GLU A 142 29.22 -0.59 10.39
CA GLU A 142 28.85 -1.99 10.57
C GLU A 142 27.39 -2.12 11.06
N ILE A 143 27.01 -1.35 12.08
CA ILE A 143 25.64 -1.34 12.61
C ILE A 143 24.64 -0.95 11.51
N THR A 144 24.94 0.10 10.73
CA THR A 144 24.06 0.54 9.65
C THR A 144 23.94 -0.51 8.57
N ARG A 145 25.05 -1.14 8.18
CA ARG A 145 25.10 -2.17 7.15
C ARG A 145 24.31 -3.41 7.56
N GLU A 146 24.57 -3.93 8.75
CA GLU A 146 23.91 -5.13 9.27
C GLU A 146 22.41 -4.89 9.48
N LEU A 147 22.02 -3.76 10.08
CA LEU A 147 20.61 -3.43 10.26
C LEU A 147 19.88 -3.28 8.92
N LYS A 148 20.48 -2.56 7.95
CA LYS A 148 19.90 -2.45 6.61
C LYS A 148 19.75 -3.82 5.95
N ALA A 149 20.76 -4.68 6.07
CA ALA A 149 20.72 -6.03 5.51
C ALA A 149 19.63 -6.88 6.17
N ALA A 150 19.55 -6.89 7.51
CA ALA A 150 18.54 -7.63 8.27
C ALA A 150 17.12 -7.16 7.95
N ILE A 151 16.87 -5.84 7.94
CA ILE A 151 15.58 -5.26 7.55
C ILE A 151 15.19 -5.70 6.13
N LYS A 152 16.14 -5.65 5.19
CA LYS A 152 15.86 -5.98 3.78
C LYS A 152 15.65 -7.48 3.55
N LYS A 153 16.42 -8.34 4.21
CA LYS A 153 16.40 -9.79 3.98
C LYS A 153 15.37 -10.53 4.82
N GLU A 154 15.06 -10.04 6.01
CA GLU A 154 14.22 -10.76 6.96
C GLU A 154 12.88 -10.05 7.14
N LEU A 155 12.89 -8.77 7.51
CA LEU A 155 11.66 -8.08 7.90
C LEU A 155 10.75 -7.76 6.71
N LYS A 156 11.31 -7.22 5.61
CA LYS A 156 10.54 -6.89 4.40
C LYS A 156 9.77 -8.07 3.80
N PRO A 157 10.37 -9.26 3.56
CA PRO A 157 9.63 -10.38 2.97
C PRO A 157 8.58 -10.97 3.90
N VAL A 158 8.82 -10.98 5.23
CA VAL A 158 7.83 -11.43 6.21
C VAL A 158 6.62 -10.49 6.20
N LEU A 159 6.83 -9.18 6.35
CA LEU A 159 5.75 -8.21 6.31
C LEU A 159 4.96 -8.28 5.00
N LYS A 160 5.65 -8.42 3.87
CA LYS A 160 4.98 -8.53 2.56
C LYS A 160 4.08 -9.77 2.50
N ARG A 161 4.59 -10.93 2.93
CA ARG A 161 3.81 -12.17 2.94
C ARG A 161 2.60 -12.05 3.86
N ASP A 162 2.82 -11.59 5.09
CA ASP A 162 1.77 -11.52 6.10
C ASP A 162 0.67 -10.54 5.67
N LEU A 163 1.01 -9.37 5.13
CA LEU A 163 0.02 -8.46 4.57
C LEU A 163 -0.72 -9.04 3.36
N GLU A 164 -0.03 -9.73 2.45
CA GLU A 164 -0.68 -10.36 1.29
C GLU A 164 -1.66 -11.45 1.72
N ASP A 165 -1.28 -12.26 2.71
CA ASP A 165 -2.10 -13.33 3.25
C ASP A 165 -3.29 -12.78 4.04
N ASP A 166 -3.09 -11.75 4.87
CA ASP A 166 -4.15 -11.08 5.62
C ASP A 166 -5.17 -10.42 4.68
N ILE A 167 -4.71 -9.65 3.68
CA ILE A 167 -5.60 -9.04 2.67
C ILE A 167 -6.39 -10.11 1.92
N LYS A 168 -5.76 -11.22 1.57
CA LYS A 168 -6.42 -12.32 0.85
C LYS A 168 -7.41 -13.07 1.74
N ALA A 169 -7.11 -13.24 3.02
CA ALA A 169 -8.00 -13.87 3.99
C ALA A 169 -9.22 -12.99 4.28
N GLU A 170 -9.01 -11.69 4.49
CA GLU A 170 -10.05 -10.73 4.82
C GLU A 170 -10.95 -10.42 3.62
N PHE A 171 -10.37 -10.17 2.45
CA PHE A 171 -11.15 -9.71 1.28
C PHE A 171 -11.36 -10.75 0.18
N GLY A 172 -10.59 -11.85 0.17
CA GLY A 172 -10.66 -12.83 -0.92
C GLY A 172 -11.97 -13.61 -0.99
N GLY A 173 -12.60 -13.87 0.16
CA GLY A 173 -13.93 -14.48 0.24
C GLY A 173 -15.03 -13.52 -0.23
N ASP A 174 -15.01 -12.30 0.30
CA ASP A 174 -16.00 -11.27 0.01
C ASP A 174 -15.99 -10.86 -1.45
N LEU A 175 -14.81 -10.69 -2.07
CA LEU A 175 -14.71 -10.35 -3.48
C LEU A 175 -15.24 -11.47 -4.38
N LYS A 176 -15.01 -12.74 -4.03
CA LYS A 176 -15.58 -13.88 -4.75
C LYS A 176 -17.10 -13.92 -4.62
N LYS A 177 -17.60 -13.69 -3.40
CA LYS A 177 -19.04 -13.65 -3.13
C LYS A 177 -19.72 -12.53 -3.91
N LEU A 178 -19.18 -11.30 -3.83
CA LEU A 178 -19.67 -10.15 -4.57
C LEU A 178 -19.71 -10.42 -6.09
N LYS A 179 -18.64 -11.01 -6.64
CA LYS A 179 -18.61 -11.41 -8.05
C LYS A 179 -19.71 -12.41 -8.39
N SER A 180 -19.92 -13.42 -7.55
CA SER A 180 -20.96 -14.43 -7.80
C SER A 180 -22.37 -13.85 -7.69
N GLU A 181 -22.60 -12.97 -6.73
CA GLU A 181 -23.88 -12.30 -6.48
C GLU A 181 -24.22 -11.37 -7.64
N MET A 182 -23.30 -10.48 -8.03
CA MET A 182 -23.49 -9.59 -9.19
C MET A 182 -23.75 -10.37 -10.49
N MET A 183 -23.03 -11.47 -10.72
CA MET A 183 -23.25 -12.30 -11.92
C MET A 183 -24.60 -13.00 -11.89
N SER A 184 -25.00 -13.54 -10.74
CA SER A 184 -26.30 -14.20 -10.58
C SER A 184 -27.44 -13.21 -10.80
N ASP A 185 -27.37 -12.04 -10.18
CA ASP A 185 -28.39 -11.00 -10.27
C ASP A 185 -28.51 -10.48 -11.70
N LEU A 186 -27.38 -10.14 -12.33
CA LEU A 186 -27.36 -9.68 -13.71
C LEU A 186 -27.94 -10.72 -14.68
N ILE A 187 -27.58 -12.00 -14.53
CA ILE A 187 -28.12 -13.07 -15.38
C ILE A 187 -29.63 -13.22 -15.16
N SER A 188 -30.07 -13.18 -13.90
CA SER A 188 -31.49 -13.31 -13.54
C SER A 188 -32.33 -12.17 -14.13
N GLU A 189 -31.86 -10.93 -13.98
CA GLU A 189 -32.51 -9.72 -14.48
C GLU A 189 -32.59 -9.73 -16.01
N ILE A 190 -31.46 -9.93 -16.69
CA ILE A 190 -31.42 -10.01 -18.16
C ILE A 190 -32.35 -11.13 -18.66
N LYS A 191 -32.34 -12.30 -18.03
CA LYS A 191 -33.18 -13.42 -18.45
C LYS A 191 -34.67 -13.11 -18.26
N SER A 192 -35.04 -12.49 -17.15
CA SER A 192 -36.42 -12.09 -16.87
C SER A 192 -36.90 -11.05 -17.89
N ASP A 193 -36.13 -9.99 -18.08
CA ASP A 193 -36.46 -8.88 -18.96
C ASP A 193 -36.50 -9.33 -20.42
N PHE A 194 -35.52 -10.10 -20.87
CA PHE A 194 -35.51 -10.67 -22.21
C PHE A 194 -36.72 -11.58 -22.43
N LYS A 195 -37.04 -12.45 -21.48
CA LYS A 195 -38.21 -13.33 -21.59
C LYS A 195 -39.52 -12.53 -21.67
N LYS A 196 -39.64 -11.46 -20.89
CA LYS A 196 -40.82 -10.59 -20.90
C LYS A 196 -40.93 -9.82 -22.22
N ALA A 197 -39.85 -9.18 -22.66
CA ALA A 197 -39.79 -8.43 -23.91
C ALA A 197 -40.12 -9.30 -25.11
N VAL A 198 -39.45 -10.46 -25.26
CA VAL A 198 -39.71 -11.40 -26.36
C VAL A 198 -41.14 -11.93 -26.34
N LYS A 199 -41.69 -12.23 -25.15
CA LYS A 199 -43.07 -12.72 -25.05
C LYS A 199 -44.08 -11.68 -25.49
N GLU A 200 -43.94 -10.43 -25.08
CA GLU A 200 -44.86 -9.36 -25.49
C GLU A 200 -44.67 -9.01 -26.97
N GLU A 201 -43.44 -9.00 -27.48
CA GLU A 201 -43.16 -8.75 -28.91
C GLU A 201 -43.83 -9.81 -29.79
N ILE A 202 -43.58 -11.10 -29.53
CA ILE A 202 -44.21 -12.21 -30.29
C ILE A 202 -45.73 -12.14 -30.20
N LYS A 203 -46.28 -11.81 -29.03
CA LYS A 203 -47.72 -11.69 -28.84
C LYS A 203 -48.29 -10.52 -29.62
N ASN A 204 -47.59 -9.39 -29.67
CA ASN A 204 -48.01 -8.21 -30.41
C ASN A 204 -47.97 -8.46 -31.92
N GLU A 205 -46.84 -8.97 -32.42
CA GLU A 205 -46.67 -9.37 -33.82
C GLU A 205 -47.74 -10.37 -34.24
N PHE A 206 -47.95 -11.45 -33.48
CA PHE A 206 -49.01 -12.42 -33.78
C PHE A 206 -50.40 -11.78 -33.84
N ARG A 207 -50.74 -10.87 -32.92
CA ARG A 207 -52.02 -10.15 -32.94
C ARG A 207 -52.15 -9.27 -34.18
N MET A 208 -51.09 -8.57 -34.56
CA MET A 208 -51.07 -7.70 -35.74
C MET A 208 -51.19 -8.51 -37.03
N THR A 209 -50.42 -9.60 -37.18
CA THR A 209 -50.48 -10.49 -38.34
C THR A 209 -51.86 -11.12 -38.49
N VAL A 210 -52.45 -11.65 -37.40
CA VAL A 210 -53.79 -12.22 -37.43
C VAL A 210 -54.84 -11.16 -37.78
N ALA A 211 -54.79 -9.97 -37.18
CA ALA A 211 -55.73 -8.90 -37.50
C ALA A 211 -55.61 -8.43 -38.95
N TYR A 212 -54.38 -8.33 -39.48
CA TYR A 212 -54.14 -7.98 -40.87
C TYR A 212 -54.70 -9.03 -41.82
N GLN A 213 -54.35 -10.30 -41.62
CA GLN A 213 -54.84 -11.43 -42.42
C GLN A 213 -56.37 -11.51 -42.43
N LEU A 214 -57.02 -11.37 -41.26
CA LEU A 214 -58.48 -11.42 -41.15
C LEU A 214 -59.16 -10.21 -41.80
N SER A 215 -58.54 -9.02 -41.76
CA SER A 215 -59.10 -7.82 -42.39
C SER A 215 -58.85 -7.76 -43.90
N SER A 216 -57.77 -8.36 -44.41
CA SER A 216 -57.49 -8.47 -45.84
C SER A 216 -58.29 -9.59 -46.52
N LYS A 217 -58.64 -10.67 -45.80
CA LYS A 217 -59.42 -11.79 -46.33
C LYS A 217 -60.92 -11.46 -46.31
N LYS A 218 -61.34 -10.48 -47.11
CA LYS A 218 -62.73 -10.01 -47.21
C LYS A 218 -63.71 -10.99 -47.90
N GLU A 219 -63.26 -12.19 -48.27
CA GLU A 219 -64.04 -13.12 -49.12
C GLU A 219 -64.12 -14.59 -48.67
N MET A 220 -63.61 -15.01 -47.51
CA MET A 220 -63.73 -16.41 -47.06
C MET A 220 -64.52 -16.53 -45.75
N ASN A 221 -65.83 -16.75 -45.87
CA ASN A 221 -66.74 -17.05 -44.76
C ASN A 221 -66.81 -18.55 -44.40
N THR A 222 -65.83 -19.37 -44.74
CA THR A 222 -65.98 -20.84 -44.63
C THR A 222 -64.74 -21.63 -44.21
N GLU A 223 -63.68 -20.98 -43.73
CA GLU A 223 -62.51 -21.68 -43.17
C GLU A 223 -62.52 -21.55 -41.63
N PRO A 224 -62.42 -22.65 -40.86
CA PRO A 224 -62.51 -22.60 -39.41
C PRO A 224 -61.33 -21.81 -38.85
N MET A 225 -61.65 -20.73 -38.13
CA MET A 225 -60.71 -19.82 -37.46
C MET A 225 -59.62 -20.52 -36.64
N ASP A 226 -59.88 -21.72 -36.15
CA ASP A 226 -58.91 -22.51 -35.40
C ASP A 226 -57.78 -23.03 -36.28
N ASP A 227 -58.06 -23.49 -37.51
CA ASP A 227 -57.04 -24.01 -38.44
C ASP A 227 -56.03 -22.93 -38.82
N LEU A 228 -56.54 -21.76 -39.20
CA LEU A 228 -55.75 -20.59 -39.58
C LEU A 228 -54.86 -20.10 -38.42
N LYS A 229 -55.37 -20.21 -37.19
CA LYS A 229 -54.64 -19.84 -35.96
C LYS A 229 -53.55 -20.85 -35.62
N SER A 230 -53.78 -22.15 -35.85
CA SER A 230 -52.75 -23.18 -35.69
C SER A 230 -51.67 -23.10 -36.76
N GLU A 231 -52.02 -22.80 -38.00
CA GLU A 231 -51.08 -22.69 -39.12
C GLU A 231 -50.14 -21.50 -38.92
N LEU A 232 -50.69 -20.30 -38.64
CA LEU A 232 -49.90 -19.12 -38.29
C LEU A 232 -48.98 -19.35 -37.09
N LYS A 233 -49.46 -20.07 -36.06
CA LYS A 233 -48.65 -20.38 -34.88
C LYS A 233 -47.50 -21.34 -35.19
N ALA A 234 -47.71 -22.29 -36.11
CA ALA A 234 -46.67 -23.21 -36.55
C ALA A 234 -45.60 -22.49 -37.39
N GLU A 235 -46.03 -21.62 -38.29
CA GLU A 235 -45.15 -20.87 -39.18
C GLU A 235 -44.27 -19.88 -38.42
N LEU A 236 -44.85 -19.07 -37.53
CA LEU A 236 -44.10 -18.17 -36.64
C LEU A 236 -43.10 -18.93 -35.75
N LYS A 237 -43.47 -20.12 -35.27
CA LYS A 237 -42.57 -20.95 -34.45
C LYS A 237 -41.37 -21.46 -35.26
N ASN A 238 -41.59 -21.83 -36.52
CA ASN A 238 -40.51 -22.28 -37.41
C ASN A 238 -39.58 -21.13 -37.78
N GLU A 239 -40.13 -19.98 -38.14
CA GLU A 239 -39.36 -18.80 -38.51
C GLU A 239 -38.48 -18.31 -37.35
N LEU A 240 -39.04 -18.24 -36.12
CA LEU A 240 -38.30 -17.89 -34.92
C LEU A 240 -37.17 -18.90 -34.63
N MET A 241 -37.43 -20.20 -34.81
CA MET A 241 -36.41 -21.25 -34.62
C MET A 241 -35.26 -21.14 -35.62
N GLU A 242 -35.54 -20.80 -36.88
CA GLU A 242 -34.50 -20.63 -37.91
C GLU A 242 -33.68 -19.35 -37.69
N GLU A 243 -34.30 -18.23 -37.31
CA GLU A 243 -33.62 -17.00 -36.87
C GLU A 243 -32.65 -17.27 -35.69
N PHE A 244 -33.10 -18.00 -34.66
CA PHE A 244 -32.25 -18.37 -33.52
C PHE A 244 -31.13 -19.35 -33.87
N LYS A 245 -31.31 -20.23 -34.85
CA LYS A 245 -30.24 -21.12 -35.34
C LYS A 245 -29.22 -20.37 -36.19
N ASN A 246 -29.69 -19.50 -37.09
CA ASN A 246 -28.85 -18.75 -38.01
C ASN A 246 -28.00 -17.70 -37.27
N SER A 247 -28.55 -17.06 -36.24
CA SER A 247 -27.81 -16.13 -35.37
C SER A 247 -26.70 -16.80 -34.54
N LYS A 248 -26.85 -18.08 -34.19
CA LYS A 248 -25.77 -18.86 -33.53
C LYS A 248 -24.65 -19.22 -34.49
N LYS A 249 -24.97 -19.52 -35.76
CA LYS A 249 -24.01 -19.91 -36.80
C LYS A 249 -23.16 -18.72 -37.31
N SER A 250 -23.75 -17.53 -37.41
CA SER A 250 -23.06 -16.32 -37.89
C SER A 250 -22.08 -15.74 -36.87
N ARG A 251 -22.25 -16.03 -35.57
CA ARG A 251 -21.35 -15.54 -34.51
C ARG A 251 -20.11 -16.41 -34.29
N SER A 252 -20.13 -17.68 -34.72
CA SER A 252 -18.98 -18.60 -34.58
C SER A 252 -17.95 -18.53 -35.72
N SER A 253 -18.27 -17.90 -36.86
CA SER A 253 -17.36 -17.83 -38.02
C SER A 253 -16.51 -16.55 -38.10
N LYS A 254 -16.66 -15.62 -37.14
CA LYS A 254 -15.96 -14.31 -37.15
C LYS A 254 -14.96 -14.12 -36.00
N LYS A 255 -14.41 -15.20 -35.46
CA LYS A 255 -13.41 -15.16 -34.36
C LYS A 255 -12.14 -15.98 -34.64
N SER A 256 -11.67 -15.95 -35.88
CA SER A 256 -10.36 -16.53 -36.23
C SER A 256 -9.76 -15.81 -37.42
N ILE A 257 -9.32 -14.56 -37.22
CA ILE A 257 -8.19 -13.95 -37.92
C ILE A 257 -7.77 -12.77 -37.05
N GLU A 258 -6.48 -12.71 -36.74
CA GLU A 258 -5.75 -11.59 -36.13
C GLU A 258 -5.76 -11.47 -34.60
N GLU A 259 -5.20 -12.49 -33.93
CA GLU A 259 -4.28 -12.19 -32.81
C GLU A 259 -2.91 -11.86 -33.41
N PRO A 260 -2.35 -10.66 -33.18
CA PRO A 260 -0.94 -10.45 -33.38
C PRO A 260 -0.22 -11.22 -32.27
N LYS A 261 0.58 -12.21 -32.66
CA LYS A 261 1.67 -12.76 -31.86
C LYS A 261 2.61 -11.61 -31.48
N ARG A 262 2.28 -10.85 -30.44
CA ARG A 262 3.24 -9.97 -29.78
C ARG A 262 3.82 -10.74 -28.61
N GLY A 263 5.13 -10.94 -28.70
CA GLY A 263 5.88 -11.90 -27.93
C GLY A 263 5.57 -11.85 -26.45
N ARG A 264 5.35 -13.04 -25.91
CA ARG A 264 5.72 -13.35 -24.53
C ARG A 264 7.25 -13.40 -24.49
N GLU A 265 7.87 -12.24 -24.67
CA GLU A 265 9.28 -12.05 -24.39
C GLU A 265 9.37 -11.92 -22.88
N ILE A 266 9.92 -12.97 -22.29
CA ILE A 266 10.30 -13.03 -20.89
C ILE A 266 11.43 -12.02 -20.77
N PHE A 267 11.10 -10.74 -20.54
CA PHE A 267 12.03 -9.79 -19.98
C PHE A 267 12.17 -10.14 -18.49
N SER A 268 13.02 -11.12 -18.23
CA SER A 268 13.74 -11.23 -16.98
C SER A 268 14.70 -10.04 -16.90
N GLU A 269 14.17 -8.85 -16.66
CA GLU A 269 14.98 -7.70 -16.29
C GLU A 269 15.35 -7.86 -14.82
N LYS A 270 16.37 -8.69 -14.61
CA LYS A 270 17.26 -8.58 -13.48
C LYS A 270 18.10 -7.31 -13.72
N ALA A 271 17.47 -6.15 -13.62
CA ALA A 271 18.19 -4.91 -13.45
C ALA A 271 18.87 -5.02 -12.08
N ALA A 272 20.17 -5.26 -12.11
CA ALA A 272 21.03 -4.86 -11.02
C ALA A 272 20.84 -3.34 -10.87
N LEU A 273 19.99 -2.93 -9.93
CA LEU A 273 20.02 -1.59 -9.38
C LEU A 273 21.42 -1.45 -8.77
N THR A 274 22.32 -0.82 -9.51
CA THR A 274 23.57 -0.28 -8.98
C THR A 274 23.23 0.74 -7.92
N GLU A 275 24.07 0.82 -6.89
CA GLU A 275 23.83 1.57 -5.65
C GLU A 275 23.75 3.11 -5.85
N ASP A 276 23.91 3.60 -7.08
CA ASP A 276 23.98 5.02 -7.43
C ASP A 276 22.60 5.67 -7.76
N ASP A 277 21.51 4.91 -7.84
CA ASP A 277 20.17 5.46 -8.17
C ASP A 277 19.33 5.90 -6.93
N LEU A 278 19.93 5.88 -5.73
CA LEU A 278 19.25 6.33 -4.49
C LEU A 278 19.52 7.79 -4.10
N ASP A 279 20.38 8.51 -4.82
CA ASP A 279 20.69 9.92 -4.54
C ASP A 279 19.63 10.91 -5.06
N LEU A 280 18.52 10.43 -5.63
CA LEU A 280 17.40 11.27 -6.11
C LEU A 280 16.26 11.43 -5.09
N ILE A 281 16.36 10.82 -3.90
CA ILE A 281 15.48 11.15 -2.78
C ILE A 281 16.13 12.33 -2.03
N GLY A 282 15.78 13.54 -2.45
CA GLY A 282 16.26 14.78 -1.84
C GLY A 282 16.08 14.78 -0.32
N ASP A 283 17.01 15.46 0.35
CA ASP A 283 17.14 15.50 1.81
C ASP A 283 15.79 15.71 2.52
N PRO A 284 15.49 14.93 3.58
CA PRO A 284 14.28 15.12 4.35
C PRO A 284 14.25 16.54 4.93
N ASN A 285 13.13 17.23 4.69
CA ASN A 285 12.90 18.59 5.19
C ASN A 285 13.14 18.65 6.72
N PRO A 286 14.08 19.49 7.21
CA PRO A 286 14.46 19.55 8.62
C PRO A 286 13.35 20.05 9.55
N ASP A 287 12.26 20.60 9.01
CA ASP A 287 11.13 21.12 9.81
C ASP A 287 10.29 20.02 10.50
N TRP A 288 10.50 18.74 10.17
CA TRP A 288 9.75 17.63 10.80
C TRP A 288 10.29 17.17 12.15
N ILE A 289 11.40 17.74 12.64
CA ILE A 289 12.03 17.35 13.91
C ILE A 289 11.59 18.25 15.08
N ARG A 290 10.71 19.25 14.87
CA ARG A 290 10.26 20.18 15.92
C ARG A 290 8.74 20.22 16.14
N LEU A 291 8.08 19.06 16.16
CA LEU A 291 6.68 18.94 16.61
C LEU A 291 6.57 17.93 17.75
#